data_AF-A0A0N0XZ40-F1
#
_entry.id   AF-A0A0N0XZ40-F1
#
_cell.length_a   1.000
_cell.length_b   1.000
_cell.length_c   1.000
_cell.angle_alpha   90.00
_cell.angle_beta   90.00
_cell.angle_gamma   90.00
#
_symmetry.space_group_name_H-M   'P 1'
#
loop_
_entity.id
_entity.type
_entity.pdbx_description
1 polymer ?
#
loop_
_entity_poly.entity_id
_entity_poly.type
_entity_poly.pdbx_seq_one_letter_code
_entity_poly.pdbx_strand_id
1 'polypeptide(L)'
;MTDSYGLNGLNGLDDVHDVHDGGQSTEQALRRRHAARGRSATDRAEATCRYVGIPSDAAEVVPTGPASRAAHAVRLSVRALVRLPESSPDPAADARCARNASAAAVVAAQIAREHGDTALSEAAFHAAMAASRAAGEAAGRDGMGRDEPLNAKADAAEAAAVAAAERAGWM
;
A
#
# COMPACT_ATOMS: atom_id res chain seq x y z
N MET A 1 -56.61 29.17 37.59
CA MET A 1 -57.79 28.77 36.80
C MET A 1 -57.46 29.10 35.35
N THR A 2 -56.74 28.23 34.62
CA THR A 2 -57.27 27.15 33.74
C THR A 2 -58.39 27.67 32.82
N ASP A 3 -58.33 27.57 31.49
CA ASP A 3 -57.93 26.40 30.70
C ASP A 3 -57.44 26.71 29.26
N SER A 4 -56.90 25.65 28.66
CA SER A 4 -56.19 25.52 27.39
C SER A 4 -57.09 25.20 26.18
N TYR A 5 -56.67 25.64 24.98
CA TYR A 5 -56.85 25.02 23.63
C TYR A 5 -55.86 25.77 22.70
N GLY A 6 -55.05 25.23 21.80
CA GLY A 6 -54.81 23.90 21.25
C GLY A 6 -53.92 24.08 19.99
N LEU A 7 -52.92 23.21 19.86
CA LEU A 7 -51.97 22.91 18.78
C LEU A 7 -52.28 23.42 17.34
N ASN A 8 -51.28 24.00 16.66
CA ASN A 8 -50.68 23.47 15.40
C ASN A 8 -49.65 24.42 14.77
N GLY A 9 -48.49 23.88 14.39
CA GLY A 9 -47.48 24.57 13.59
C GLY A 9 -46.09 23.94 13.61
N LEU A 10 -45.99 22.63 13.34
CA LEU A 10 -44.75 21.95 12.97
C LEU A 10 -44.46 22.20 11.47
N ASN A 11 -43.21 22.56 11.15
CA ASN A 11 -42.43 22.27 9.93
C ASN A 11 -41.06 22.97 10.10
N GLY A 12 -39.92 22.27 10.24
CA GLY A 12 -39.21 21.55 9.16
C GLY A 12 -38.47 22.60 8.31
N LEU A 13 -37.14 22.66 8.20
CA LEU A 13 -36.21 21.67 7.62
C LEU A 13 -34.78 22.10 8.06
N ASP A 14 -34.01 21.27 8.77
CA ASP A 14 -33.19 20.14 8.29
C ASP A 14 -31.80 20.56 7.75
N ASP A 15 -30.80 20.17 8.55
CA ASP A 15 -29.57 19.49 8.17
C ASP A 15 -28.79 19.98 6.94
N VAL A 16 -27.76 20.78 7.20
CA VAL A 16 -26.66 21.01 6.24
C VAL A 16 -25.32 20.81 6.92
N HIS A 17 -25.08 19.64 7.54
CA HIS A 17 -23.72 19.24 7.93
C HIS A 17 -23.60 17.71 8.07
N ASP A 18 -23.70 16.95 6.98
CA ASP A 18 -23.27 15.54 7.03
C ASP A 18 -22.78 14.91 5.70
N VAL A 19 -22.30 15.72 4.75
CA VAL A 19 -21.76 15.19 3.47
C VAL A 19 -20.23 15.27 3.43
N HIS A 20 -19.60 16.14 4.23
CA HIS A 20 -18.14 16.29 4.25
C HIS A 20 -17.43 15.25 5.15
N ASP A 21 -18.08 14.76 6.21
CA ASP A 21 -17.48 13.80 7.16
C ASP A 21 -17.43 12.36 6.58
N GLY A 22 -18.48 11.93 5.88
CA GLY A 22 -18.54 10.60 5.25
C GLY A 22 -17.51 10.39 4.13
N GLY A 23 -17.22 11.43 3.34
CA GLY A 23 -16.20 11.40 2.29
C GLY A 23 -14.78 11.33 2.88
N GLN A 24 -14.49 12.17 3.88
CA GLN A 24 -13.20 12.17 4.57
C GLN A 24 -12.93 10.85 5.31
N SER A 25 -13.96 10.26 5.94
CA SER A 25 -13.87 8.96 6.60
C SER A 25 -13.56 7.82 5.62
N THR A 26 -14.17 7.85 4.43
CA THR A 26 -13.93 6.87 3.36
C THR A 26 -12.53 7.00 2.76
N GLU A 27 -12.08 8.23 2.46
CA GLU A 27 -10.73 8.46 1.94
C GLU A 27 -9.66 8.12 2.98
N GLN A 28 -9.92 8.39 4.26
CA GLN A 28 -9.04 7.97 5.35
C GLN A 28 -8.99 6.44 5.50
N ALA A 29 -10.10 5.73 5.25
CA ALA A 29 -10.11 4.27 5.22
C ALA A 29 -9.27 3.72 4.06
N LEU A 30 -9.44 4.27 2.86
CA LEU A 30 -8.63 3.92 1.69
C LEU A 30 -7.15 4.21 1.94
N ARG A 31 -6.82 5.38 2.50
CA ARG A 31 -5.45 5.72 2.92
C ARG A 31 -4.87 4.66 3.84
N ARG A 32 -5.58 4.29 4.92
CA ARG A 32 -5.11 3.28 5.88
C ARG A 32 -4.80 1.96 5.20
N ARG A 33 -5.67 1.53 4.28
CA ARG A 33 -5.51 0.30 3.50
C ARG A 33 -4.30 0.35 2.57
N HIS A 34 -4.16 1.41 1.77
CA HIS A 34 -3.01 1.60 0.88
C HIS A 34 -1.70 1.69 1.66
N ALA A 35 -1.70 2.41 2.78
CA ALA A 35 -0.53 2.51 3.64
C ALA A 35 -0.18 1.15 4.29
N ALA A 36 -1.17 0.34 4.67
CA ALA A 36 -0.93 -1.01 5.20
C ALA A 36 -0.31 -1.93 4.14
N ARG A 37 -0.85 -1.92 2.92
CA ARG A 37 -0.27 -2.67 1.79
C ARG A 37 1.15 -2.21 1.47
N GLY A 38 1.38 -0.90 1.45
CA GLY A 38 2.70 -0.32 1.24
C GLY A 38 3.70 -0.75 2.31
N ARG A 39 3.30 -0.75 3.59
CA ARG A 39 4.15 -1.22 4.70
C ARG A 39 4.48 -2.70 4.59
N SER A 40 3.49 -3.56 4.32
CA SER A 40 3.72 -4.99 4.06
C SER A 40 4.76 -5.20 2.95
N ALA A 41 4.63 -4.47 1.85
CA ALA A 41 5.55 -4.57 0.73
C ALA A 41 6.97 -4.09 1.10
N THR A 42 7.11 -2.99 1.87
CA THR A 42 8.43 -2.54 2.34
C THR A 42 9.05 -3.50 3.35
N ASP A 43 8.28 -4.05 4.29
CA ASP A 43 8.76 -5.00 5.29
C ASP A 43 9.29 -6.27 4.60
N ARG A 44 8.54 -6.77 3.62
CA ARG A 44 8.95 -7.89 2.76
C ARG A 44 10.20 -7.57 1.95
N ALA A 45 10.30 -6.38 1.38
CA ALA A 45 11.48 -5.95 0.64
C ALA A 45 12.73 -5.85 1.55
N GLU A 46 12.59 -5.30 2.76
CA GLU A 46 13.67 -5.21 3.74
C GLU A 46 14.14 -6.59 4.20
N ALA A 47 13.21 -7.49 4.50
CA ALA A 47 13.53 -8.87 4.86
C ALA A 47 14.26 -9.59 3.71
N THR A 48 13.77 -9.44 2.48
CA THR A 48 14.41 -10.00 1.29
C THR A 48 15.82 -9.44 1.08
N CYS A 49 16.03 -8.13 1.27
CA CYS A 49 17.36 -7.52 1.24
C CYS A 49 18.29 -8.11 2.32
N ARG A 50 17.80 -8.32 3.55
CA ARG A 50 18.59 -8.97 4.62
C ARG A 50 18.97 -10.40 4.26
N TYR A 51 18.05 -11.17 3.69
CA TYR A 51 18.29 -12.54 3.24
C TYR A 51 19.46 -12.62 2.26
N VAL A 52 19.56 -11.69 1.30
CA VAL A 52 20.70 -11.64 0.34
C VAL A 52 21.91 -10.84 0.85
N GLY A 53 21.93 -10.45 2.12
CA GLY A 53 23.06 -9.72 2.71
C GLY A 53 23.21 -8.27 2.23
N ILE A 54 22.14 -7.62 1.77
CA ILE A 54 22.13 -6.19 1.45
C ILE A 54 21.78 -5.40 2.73
N PRO A 55 22.72 -4.65 3.31
CA PRO A 55 22.45 -3.87 4.51
C PRO A 55 21.69 -2.57 4.18
N SER A 56 20.98 -2.04 5.17
CA SER A 56 20.16 -0.82 5.00
C SER A 56 20.98 0.45 4.63
N ASP A 57 22.27 0.47 4.96
CA ASP A 57 23.21 1.55 4.64
C ASP A 57 23.81 1.45 3.23
N ALA A 58 23.57 0.35 2.50
CA ALA A 58 23.93 0.22 1.09
C ALA A 58 23.14 1.20 0.17
N ALA A 59 22.16 1.91 0.72
CA ALA A 59 21.31 2.85 -0.03
C ALA A 59 22.02 4.17 -0.36
N GLU A 60 22.85 4.17 -1.39
CA GLU A 60 23.57 5.34 -1.90
C GLU A 60 22.62 6.46 -2.41
N VAL A 61 23.13 7.69 -2.50
CA VAL A 61 22.38 8.82 -3.10
C VAL A 61 22.19 8.60 -4.60
N VAL A 62 23.23 8.15 -5.29
CA VAL A 62 23.20 7.74 -6.70
C VAL A 62 23.53 6.26 -6.76
N PRO A 63 22.53 5.38 -6.87
CA PRO A 63 22.77 3.94 -6.90
C PRO A 63 23.54 3.51 -8.14
N THR A 64 24.70 2.91 -7.97
CA THR A 64 25.56 2.45 -9.08
C THR A 64 25.45 0.95 -9.39
N GLY A 65 24.84 0.15 -8.50
CA GLY A 65 24.72 -1.30 -8.66
C GLY A 65 23.34 -1.88 -8.29
N PRO A 66 23.08 -3.17 -8.56
CA PRO A 66 21.82 -3.82 -8.22
C PRO A 66 21.46 -3.72 -6.73
N ALA A 67 22.43 -3.99 -5.84
CA ALA A 67 22.23 -3.93 -4.39
C ALA A 67 21.90 -2.51 -3.90
N SER A 68 22.67 -1.48 -4.31
CA SER A 68 22.40 -0.10 -3.92
C SER A 68 21.09 0.43 -4.51
N ARG A 69 20.68 -0.04 -5.70
CA ARG A 69 19.36 0.27 -6.28
C ARG A 69 18.21 -0.31 -5.46
N ALA A 70 18.32 -1.58 -5.05
CA ALA A 70 17.31 -2.22 -4.20
C ALA A 70 17.17 -1.48 -2.86
N ALA A 71 18.29 -1.27 -2.15
CA ALA A 71 18.30 -0.56 -0.88
C ALA A 71 17.75 0.88 -1.00
N HIS A 72 18.10 1.60 -2.07
CA HIS A 72 17.57 2.95 -2.34
C HIS A 72 16.06 2.95 -2.61
N ALA A 73 15.56 2.03 -3.43
CA ALA A 73 14.13 1.93 -3.75
C ALA A 73 13.28 1.64 -2.50
N VAL A 74 13.76 0.75 -1.63
CA VAL A 74 13.13 0.47 -0.33
C VAL A 74 13.15 1.72 0.54
N ARG A 75 14.31 2.37 0.71
CA ARG A 75 14.44 3.60 1.51
C ARG A 75 13.52 4.72 1.06
N LEU A 76 13.38 4.94 -0.25
CA LEU A 76 12.46 5.94 -0.78
C LEU A 76 10.99 5.59 -0.48
N SER A 77 10.62 4.33 -0.63
CA SER A 77 9.25 3.86 -0.39
C SER A 77 8.86 3.99 1.09
N VAL A 78 9.74 3.58 2.01
CA VAL A 78 9.54 3.75 3.46
C VAL A 78 9.37 5.22 3.81
N ARG A 79 10.22 6.11 3.30
CA ARG A 79 10.12 7.56 3.54
C ARG A 79 8.81 8.14 3.01
N ALA A 80 8.36 7.71 1.84
CA ALA A 80 7.09 8.15 1.28
C ALA A 80 5.90 7.75 2.18
N LEU A 81 5.89 6.51 2.68
CA LEU A 81 4.84 6.02 3.57
C LEU A 81 4.80 6.75 4.91
N VAL A 82 5.97 7.04 5.50
CA VAL A 82 6.07 7.80 6.77
C VAL A 82 5.51 9.21 6.63
N ARG A 83 5.60 9.82 5.45
CA ARG A 83 5.12 11.18 5.19
C ARG A 83 3.63 11.27 4.84
N LEU A 84 2.94 10.17 4.60
CA LEU A 84 1.50 10.19 4.25
C LEU A 84 0.61 10.98 5.25
N PRO A 85 0.84 10.92 6.58
CA PRO A 85 0.06 11.70 7.53
C PRO A 85 0.25 13.21 7.41
N GLU A 86 1.30 13.69 6.71
CA GLU A 86 1.60 15.11 6.52
C GLU A 86 0.74 15.76 5.43
N SER A 87 -0.03 14.98 4.66
CA SER A 87 -0.88 15.45 3.56
C SER A 87 -2.35 15.10 3.75
N SER A 88 -3.25 15.79 3.04
CA SER A 88 -4.66 15.40 2.94
C SER A 88 -4.83 14.04 2.25
N PRO A 89 -5.77 13.18 2.67
CA PRO A 89 -6.09 11.93 1.97
C PRO A 89 -6.30 12.11 0.47
N ASP A 90 -5.59 11.31 -0.32
CA ASP A 90 -5.78 11.21 -1.76
C ASP A 90 -5.61 9.74 -2.13
N PRO A 91 -6.72 9.00 -2.34
CA PRO A 91 -6.67 7.58 -2.67
C PRO A 91 -5.78 7.24 -3.87
N ALA A 92 -5.71 8.11 -4.89
CA ALA A 92 -4.90 7.86 -6.06
C ALA A 92 -3.40 8.02 -5.75
N ALA A 93 -3.03 9.05 -5.00
CA ALA A 93 -1.66 9.24 -4.54
C ALA A 93 -1.22 8.14 -3.56
N ASP A 94 -2.07 7.83 -2.58
CA ASP A 94 -1.83 6.80 -1.56
C ASP A 94 -1.66 5.41 -2.22
N ALA A 95 -2.50 5.07 -3.21
CA ALA A 95 -2.37 3.84 -3.99
C ALA A 95 -1.06 3.79 -4.81
N ARG A 96 -0.61 4.91 -5.39
CA ARG A 96 0.68 4.99 -6.10
C ARG A 96 1.86 4.80 -5.15
N CYS A 97 1.78 5.31 -3.92
CA CYS A 97 2.77 5.03 -2.88
C CYS A 97 2.85 3.53 -2.57
N ALA A 98 1.71 2.85 -2.41
CA ALA A 98 1.67 1.40 -2.22
C ALA A 98 2.26 0.64 -3.43
N ARG A 99 1.91 1.04 -4.66
CA ARG A 99 2.49 0.47 -5.89
C ARG A 99 4.01 0.61 -5.94
N ASN A 100 4.54 1.78 -5.58
CA ASN A 100 5.98 2.02 -5.60
C ASN A 100 6.71 1.14 -4.57
N ALA A 101 6.12 0.93 -3.39
CA ALA A 101 6.62 -0.03 -2.42
C ALA A 101 6.62 -1.47 -2.97
N SER A 102 5.53 -1.92 -3.62
CA SER A 102 5.48 -3.24 -4.27
C SER A 102 6.51 -3.38 -5.39
N ALA A 103 6.77 -2.31 -6.15
CA ALA A 103 7.83 -2.31 -7.17
C ALA A 103 9.23 -2.41 -6.56
N ALA A 104 9.49 -1.73 -5.43
CA ALA A 104 10.74 -1.89 -4.69
C ALA A 104 10.93 -3.33 -4.20
N ALA A 105 9.86 -3.97 -3.71
CA ALA A 105 9.88 -5.39 -3.31
C ALA A 105 10.22 -6.33 -4.49
N VAL A 106 9.78 -6.03 -5.70
CA VAL A 106 10.18 -6.80 -6.90
C VAL A 106 11.68 -6.68 -7.18
N VAL A 107 12.27 -5.49 -7.03
CA VAL A 107 13.72 -5.31 -7.23
C VAL A 107 14.51 -6.14 -6.22
N ALA A 108 14.10 -6.16 -4.95
CA ALA A 108 14.71 -7.01 -3.93
C ALA A 108 14.52 -8.51 -4.24
N ALA A 109 13.31 -8.91 -4.63
CA ALA A 109 12.99 -10.30 -4.98
C ALA A 109 13.77 -10.80 -6.20
N GLN A 110 14.06 -9.93 -7.18
CA GLN A 110 14.90 -10.29 -8.31
C GLN A 110 16.30 -10.71 -7.86
N ILE A 111 16.91 -9.95 -6.95
CA ILE A 111 18.24 -10.26 -6.41
C ILE A 111 18.19 -11.54 -5.58
N ALA A 112 17.15 -11.74 -4.76
CA ALA A 112 16.97 -12.97 -3.97
C ALA A 112 16.77 -14.21 -4.82
N ARG A 113 16.05 -14.09 -5.93
CA ARG A 113 15.93 -15.16 -6.92
C ARG A 113 17.27 -15.50 -7.56
N GLU A 114 18.05 -14.48 -7.94
CA GLU A 114 19.39 -14.68 -8.51
C GLU A 114 20.38 -15.25 -7.46
N HIS A 115 20.15 -15.00 -6.17
CA HIS A 115 20.92 -15.54 -5.06
C HIS A 115 20.59 -17.01 -4.75
N GLY A 116 19.32 -17.39 -4.82
CA GLY A 116 18.85 -18.74 -4.54
C GLY A 116 18.17 -19.38 -5.76
N ASP A 117 18.83 -20.33 -6.41
CA ASP A 117 18.31 -21.04 -7.59
C ASP A 117 17.38 -22.20 -7.18
N THR A 118 16.19 -21.87 -6.68
CA THR A 118 15.17 -22.87 -6.28
C THR A 118 13.81 -22.55 -6.87
N ALA A 119 12.97 -23.58 -7.04
CA ALA A 119 11.58 -23.41 -7.46
C ALA A 119 10.78 -22.51 -6.48
N LEU A 120 11.14 -22.51 -5.19
CA LEU A 120 10.52 -21.64 -4.19
C LEU A 120 10.91 -20.17 -4.38
N SER A 121 12.18 -19.91 -4.71
CA SER A 121 12.66 -18.57 -5.05
C SER A 121 11.98 -18.01 -6.30
N GLU A 122 11.83 -18.82 -7.35
CA GLU A 122 11.10 -18.42 -8.56
C GLU A 122 9.62 -18.13 -8.25
N ALA A 123 8.96 -19.00 -7.47
CA ALA A 123 7.57 -18.79 -7.07
C ALA A 123 7.39 -17.50 -6.25
N ALA A 124 8.31 -17.21 -5.33
CA ALA A 124 8.29 -15.99 -4.53
C ALA A 124 8.52 -14.73 -5.39
N PHE A 125 9.42 -14.79 -6.37
CA PHE A 125 9.60 -13.70 -7.34
C PHE A 125 8.35 -13.46 -8.19
N HIS A 126 7.72 -14.53 -8.71
CA HIS A 126 6.49 -14.41 -9.47
C HIS A 126 5.33 -13.83 -8.65
N ALA A 127 5.21 -14.22 -7.38
CA ALA A 127 4.23 -13.66 -6.47
C ALA A 127 4.48 -12.17 -6.22
N ALA A 128 5.74 -11.74 -6.04
CA ALA A 128 6.09 -10.33 -5.92
C ALA A 128 5.71 -9.51 -7.18
N MET A 129 5.96 -10.06 -8.37
CA MET A 129 5.56 -9.47 -9.65
C MET A 129 4.04 -9.33 -9.76
N ALA A 130 3.28 -10.36 -9.35
CA ALA A 130 1.83 -10.33 -9.35
C ALA A 130 1.27 -9.25 -8.39
N ALA A 131 1.85 -9.13 -7.19
CA ALA A 131 1.50 -8.07 -6.23
C ALA A 131 1.77 -6.67 -6.81
N SER A 132 2.94 -6.45 -7.41
CA SER A 132 3.29 -5.18 -8.05
C SER A 132 2.33 -4.81 -9.19
N ARG A 133 1.97 -5.79 -10.04
CA ARG A 133 0.99 -5.60 -11.11
C ARG A 133 -0.39 -5.24 -10.58
N ALA A 134 -0.90 -6.00 -9.60
CA ALA A 134 -2.22 -5.75 -9.02
C ALA A 134 -2.28 -4.36 -8.34
N ALA A 135 -1.23 -3.96 -7.62
CA ALA A 135 -1.11 -2.63 -7.05
C ALA A 135 -1.07 -1.54 -8.15
N GLY A 136 -0.43 -1.83 -9.29
CA GLY A 136 -0.41 -0.95 -10.45
C GLY A 136 -1.79 -0.75 -11.08
N GLU A 137 -2.58 -1.82 -11.18
CA GLU A 137 -3.96 -1.78 -11.66
C GLU A 137 -4.85 -0.96 -10.72
N ALA A 138 -4.75 -1.19 -9.41
CA ALA A 138 -5.48 -0.43 -8.39
C ALA A 138 -5.14 1.08 -8.37
N ALA A 139 -3.87 1.42 -8.60
CA ALA A 139 -3.40 2.81 -8.65
C ALA A 139 -3.57 3.48 -10.04
N GLY A 140 -3.91 2.70 -11.06
CA GLY A 140 -4.01 3.12 -12.45
C GLY A 140 -5.20 4.03 -12.73
N ARG A 141 -5.37 4.44 -14.00
CA ARG A 141 -6.48 5.31 -14.42
C ARG A 141 -7.85 4.74 -14.09
N ASP A 142 -8.00 3.42 -14.19
CA ASP A 142 -9.29 2.76 -13.99
C ASP A 142 -9.60 2.57 -12.50
N GLY A 143 -8.58 2.29 -11.67
CA GLY A 143 -8.78 2.10 -10.23
C GLY A 143 -8.79 3.40 -9.42
N MET A 144 -7.95 4.37 -9.77
CA MET A 144 -7.71 5.63 -9.04
C MET A 144 -7.61 5.48 -7.50
N GLY A 145 -7.17 4.32 -7.02
CA GLY A 145 -7.13 3.95 -5.61
C GLY A 145 -8.49 3.82 -4.92
N ARG A 146 -9.61 3.92 -5.64
CA ARG A 146 -10.98 3.87 -5.10
C ARG A 146 -11.74 2.60 -5.44
N ASP A 147 -11.37 1.93 -6.53
CA ASP A 147 -12.05 0.70 -6.96
C ASP A 147 -11.83 -0.45 -5.96
N GLU A 148 -12.92 -0.88 -5.33
CA GLU A 148 -12.89 -1.89 -4.26
C GLU A 148 -12.43 -3.28 -4.77
N PRO A 149 -12.95 -3.82 -5.88
CA PRO A 149 -12.46 -5.09 -6.44
C PRO A 149 -10.95 -5.08 -6.74
N LEU A 150 -10.43 -4.02 -7.37
CA LEU A 150 -9.00 -3.89 -7.67
C LEU A 150 -8.17 -3.74 -6.40
N ASN A 151 -8.67 -3.02 -5.39
CA ASN A 151 -8.03 -2.92 -4.09
C ASN A 151 -7.97 -4.27 -3.36
N ALA A 152 -9.07 -5.04 -3.36
CA ALA A 152 -9.11 -6.37 -2.78
C ALA A 152 -8.16 -7.35 -3.49
N LYS A 153 -8.11 -7.29 -4.83
CA LYS A 153 -7.16 -8.07 -5.63
C LYS A 153 -5.71 -7.74 -5.26
N ALA A 154 -5.38 -6.46 -5.08
CA ALA A 154 -4.05 -6.03 -4.70
C ALA A 154 -3.66 -6.50 -3.28
N ASP A 155 -4.59 -6.49 -2.33
CA ASP A 155 -4.35 -7.03 -0.98
C ASP A 155 -4.11 -8.54 -0.99
N ALA A 156 -4.95 -9.28 -1.72
CA ALA A 156 -4.80 -10.74 -1.84
C ALA A 156 -3.47 -11.11 -2.51
N ALA A 157 -3.06 -10.35 -3.53
CA ALA A 157 -1.79 -10.56 -4.20
C ALA A 157 -0.59 -10.25 -3.28
N GLU A 158 -0.67 -9.19 -2.46
CA GLU A 158 0.38 -8.89 -1.46
C GLU A 158 0.47 -9.99 -0.39
N ALA A 159 -0.67 -10.46 0.14
CA ALA A 159 -0.68 -11.57 1.10
C ALA A 159 -0.07 -12.85 0.52
N ALA A 160 -0.37 -13.17 -0.75
CA ALA A 160 0.23 -14.30 -1.44
C ALA A 160 1.75 -14.14 -1.63
N ALA A 161 2.21 -12.91 -1.89
CA ALA A 161 3.63 -12.59 -2.04
C ALA A 161 4.40 -12.72 -0.72
N VAL A 162 3.80 -12.31 0.41
CA VAL A 162 4.35 -12.56 1.75
C VAL A 162 4.48 -14.05 2.01
N ALA A 163 3.39 -14.81 1.85
CA ALA A 163 3.42 -16.26 2.10
C ALA A 163 4.41 -17.01 1.19
N ALA A 164 4.63 -16.54 -0.04
CA ALA A 164 5.62 -17.12 -0.93
C ALA A 164 7.06 -16.80 -0.49
N ALA A 165 7.33 -15.57 -0.04
CA ALA A 165 8.63 -15.16 0.49
C ALA A 165 8.99 -15.91 1.77
N GLU A 166 8.03 -16.12 2.69
CA GLU A 166 8.22 -16.95 3.89
C GLU A 166 8.57 -18.40 3.53
N ARG A 167 7.85 -19.01 2.58
CA ARG A 167 8.16 -20.38 2.11
C ARG A 167 9.54 -20.48 1.45
N ALA A 168 10.01 -19.42 0.80
CA ALA A 168 11.34 -19.36 0.21
C ALA A 168 12.44 -19.05 1.25
N GLY A 169 12.08 -18.77 2.51
CA GLY A 169 13.02 -18.43 3.58
C GLY A 169 13.61 -17.02 3.46
N TRP A 170 12.96 -16.12 2.73
CA TRP A 170 13.41 -14.74 2.56
C TRP A 170 12.96 -13.82 3.71
N MET A 171 11.95 -14.25 4.47
CA MET A 171 11.31 -13.51 5.55
C MET A 171 11.30 -14.32 6.83
#